data_AF-A0A3B9YBN5-F1
#
_entry.id   AF-A0A3B9YBN5-F1
#
_cell.length_a   1.000
_cell.length_b   1.000
_cell.length_c   1.000
_cell.angle_alpha   90.00
_cell.angle_beta   90.00
_cell.angle_gamma   90.00
#
_symmetry.space_group_name_H-M   'P 1'
#
loop_
_entity.id
_entity.type
_entity.pdbx_description
1 polymer ?
#
loop_
_entity_poly.entity_id
_entity_poly.type
_entity_poly.pdbx_seq_one_letter_code
_entity_poly.pdbx_strand_id
1 'polypeptide(L)'
;MELGEPKLEPRESEIATTYIDLTRHGNRFGGKMKVEVGGQAYEFDDEESLTLRGRDGSKDFGANYPDDITLVHPRGEKERHGQTGEDIVSGSHRFGFSTSGDLRPVAAPVMSQVEPGTVKGARRGLGLDYKTSGMSMELLRRVKDVIKNELNKIVSSLTPEQQEEFIKPENKELRAKYREQAQIAGLKEAMEDDEATGIAAENEALELMHIMKLFRRGVKVDKVAAIPNVGSGMFAESLFKYALVVEDLETGEKKVGFDDVDEIGGFTKQATAFRIIAKRDLSKGLENKDLEHLEDDTRFEYQFTDPERAEFFKGKKVYLDWDKVRELAKKAEVRFKPQDEEPK
;
A
#
# COMPACT_ATOMS: atom_id res chain seq x y z
N MET A 1 17.72 -44.63 17.51
CA MET A 1 17.80 -43.25 17.01
C MET A 1 17.45 -43.31 15.54
N GLU A 2 16.21 -42.96 15.19
CA GLU A 2 15.85 -42.76 13.79
C GLU A 2 16.53 -41.47 13.34
N LEU A 3 17.47 -41.61 12.40
CA LEU A 3 18.03 -40.47 11.67
C LEU A 3 16.88 -39.94 10.80
N GLY A 4 16.27 -38.84 11.22
CA GLY A 4 15.29 -38.14 10.40
C GLY A 4 15.91 -37.85 9.05
N GLU A 5 15.23 -38.25 7.97
CA GLU A 5 15.69 -37.99 6.61
C GLU A 5 15.99 -36.48 6.46
N PRO A 6 17.11 -36.11 5.81
CA PRO A 6 17.41 -34.70 5.59
C PRO A 6 16.27 -34.10 4.77
N LYS A 7 15.58 -33.08 5.31
CA LYS A 7 14.64 -32.27 4.54
C LYS A 7 15.40 -31.68 3.36
N LEU A 8 15.17 -32.22 2.17
CA LEU A 8 15.71 -31.68 0.93
C LEU A 8 15.09 -30.29 0.74
N GLU A 9 15.93 -29.25 0.76
CA GLU A 9 15.52 -27.91 0.33
C GLU A 9 15.11 -27.97 -1.15
N PRO A 10 13.99 -27.34 -1.55
CA PRO A 10 13.54 -27.34 -2.94
C PRO A 10 14.57 -26.65 -3.85
N ARG A 11 14.64 -27.08 -5.11
CA ARG A 11 15.53 -26.43 -6.08
C ARG A 11 14.99 -25.04 -6.42
N GLU A 12 15.85 -24.08 -6.76
CA GLU A 12 15.40 -22.73 -7.19
C GLU A 12 14.40 -22.77 -8.36
N SER A 13 14.51 -23.76 -9.24
CA SER A 13 13.57 -23.99 -10.34
C SER A 13 12.16 -24.41 -9.90
N GLU A 14 12.00 -24.82 -8.66
CA GLU A 14 10.76 -25.29 -8.03
C GLU A 14 10.16 -24.24 -7.09
N ILE A 15 10.73 -23.03 -7.06
CA ILE A 15 10.25 -21.92 -6.24
C ILE A 15 9.57 -20.88 -7.13
N ALA A 16 8.29 -20.60 -6.85
CA ALA A 16 7.60 -19.44 -7.41
C ALA A 16 7.75 -18.26 -6.45
N THR A 17 8.25 -17.12 -6.96
CA THR A 17 8.41 -15.90 -6.16
C THR A 17 7.28 -14.92 -6.48
N THR A 18 6.67 -14.34 -5.45
CA THR A 18 5.69 -13.26 -5.62
C THR A 18 6.01 -12.10 -4.69
N TYR A 19 6.15 -10.90 -5.25
CA TYR A 19 6.29 -9.67 -4.52
C TYR A 19 4.91 -9.09 -4.23
N ILE A 20 4.59 -8.83 -2.97
CA ILE A 20 3.35 -8.21 -2.54
C ILE A 20 3.73 -6.91 -1.86
N ASP A 21 3.36 -5.79 -2.46
CA ASP A 21 3.85 -4.47 -2.04
C ASP A 21 2.72 -3.65 -1.44
N LEU A 22 2.79 -3.37 -0.14
CA LEU A 22 1.90 -2.41 0.52
C LEU A 22 2.41 -1.00 0.20
N THR A 23 1.85 -0.40 -0.85
CA THR A 23 2.38 0.80 -1.51
C THR A 23 1.53 2.02 -1.19
N ARG A 24 2.18 3.13 -0.84
CA ARG A 24 1.52 4.44 -0.79
C ARG A 24 1.47 5.05 -2.19
N HIS A 25 0.30 5.54 -2.59
CA HIS A 25 0.12 6.18 -3.90
C HIS A 25 1.09 7.37 -4.10
N GLY A 26 1.37 7.71 -5.36
CA GLY A 26 2.21 8.85 -5.71
C GLY A 26 1.65 10.20 -5.22
N ASN A 27 2.48 11.26 -5.25
CA ASN A 27 2.03 12.60 -4.87
C ASN A 27 0.82 13.04 -5.66
N ARG A 28 -0.04 13.85 -5.02
CA ARG A 28 -1.17 14.49 -5.70
C ARG A 28 -1.24 15.98 -5.36
N PHE A 29 -1.79 16.76 -6.28
CA PHE A 29 -2.05 18.18 -6.08
C PHE A 29 -3.08 18.43 -4.96
N GLY A 30 -4.06 17.53 -4.87
CA GLY A 30 -4.88 17.36 -3.69
C GLY A 30 -6.24 18.06 -3.73
N GLY A 31 -6.58 18.75 -4.82
CA GLY A 31 -7.83 19.48 -4.94
C GLY A 31 -7.82 20.82 -4.22
N LYS A 32 -9.02 21.32 -3.91
CA LYS A 32 -9.25 22.57 -3.20
C LYS A 32 -8.43 22.70 -1.90
N MET A 33 -7.91 23.90 -1.66
CA MET A 33 -7.28 24.27 -0.39
C MET A 33 -7.46 25.77 -0.09
N LYS A 34 -7.41 26.11 1.20
CA LYS A 34 -7.41 27.50 1.68
C LYS A 34 -6.22 27.70 2.61
N VAL A 35 -5.41 28.72 2.34
CA VAL A 35 -4.20 29.03 3.11
C VAL A 35 -4.15 30.53 3.40
N GLU A 36 -3.50 30.92 4.48
CA GLU A 36 -3.21 32.32 4.80
C GLU A 36 -1.73 32.60 4.52
N VAL A 37 -1.45 33.66 3.75
CA VAL A 37 -0.09 34.11 3.41
C VAL A 37 -0.02 35.60 3.65
N GLY A 38 0.91 36.06 4.49
CA GLY A 38 1.07 37.48 4.80
C GLY A 38 -0.19 38.16 5.37
N GLY A 39 -1.05 37.41 6.08
CA GLY A 39 -2.33 37.91 6.61
C GLY A 39 -3.48 37.97 5.60
N GLN A 40 -3.28 37.51 4.36
CA GLN A 40 -4.31 37.41 3.34
C GLN A 40 -4.70 35.94 3.09
N ALA A 41 -6.01 35.68 3.01
CA ALA A 41 -6.53 34.36 2.66
C ALA A 41 -6.48 34.13 1.15
N TYR A 42 -5.94 32.98 0.73
CA TYR A 42 -5.91 32.50 -0.64
C TYR A 42 -6.67 31.18 -0.76
N GLU A 43 -7.47 31.06 -1.82
CA GLU A 43 -8.18 29.83 -2.17
C GLU A 43 -7.63 29.30 -3.49
N PHE A 44 -7.24 28.02 -3.51
CA PHE A 44 -6.77 27.34 -4.70
C PHE A 44 -7.71 26.19 -5.04
N ASP A 45 -7.92 25.95 -6.33
CA ASP A 45 -8.62 24.80 -6.87
C ASP A 45 -7.66 24.06 -7.81
N ASP A 46 -6.65 23.43 -7.21
CA ASP A 46 -5.73 22.58 -7.94
C ASP A 46 -6.43 21.26 -8.32
N GLU A 47 -5.87 20.53 -9.27
CA GLU A 47 -6.42 19.24 -9.68
C GLU A 47 -6.29 18.16 -8.58
N GLU A 48 -6.98 17.02 -8.73
CA GLU A 48 -6.90 15.90 -7.77
C GLU A 48 -5.97 14.76 -8.23
N SER A 49 -5.46 14.87 -9.46
CA SER A 49 -4.57 13.91 -10.13
C SER A 49 -3.20 13.83 -9.45
N LEU A 50 -2.42 12.82 -9.88
CA LEU A 50 -1.02 12.71 -9.47
C LEU A 50 -0.20 13.87 -10.02
N THR A 51 0.75 14.38 -9.23
CA THR A 51 1.72 15.37 -9.73
C THR A 51 2.77 14.70 -10.62
N LEU A 52 3.50 15.46 -11.44
CA LEU A 52 4.55 14.89 -12.29
C LEU A 52 5.58 14.13 -11.45
N ARG A 53 5.98 14.72 -10.32
CA ARG A 53 6.86 14.06 -9.33
C ARG A 53 6.24 12.78 -8.77
N GLY A 54 4.93 12.77 -8.52
CA GLY A 54 4.21 11.58 -8.05
C GLY A 54 4.20 10.44 -9.08
N ARG A 55 4.06 10.79 -10.37
CA ARG A 55 4.11 9.84 -11.48
C ARG A 55 5.51 9.29 -11.70
N ASP A 56 6.51 10.17 -11.73
CA ASP A 56 7.91 9.77 -11.96
C ASP A 56 8.43 8.93 -10.80
N GLY A 57 8.11 9.27 -9.55
CA GLY A 57 8.43 8.40 -8.41
C GLY A 57 7.80 7.00 -8.53
N SER A 58 6.56 6.91 -9.03
CA SER A 58 5.89 5.63 -9.26
C SER A 58 6.58 4.80 -10.36
N LYS A 59 7.08 5.45 -11.42
CA LYS A 59 7.89 4.80 -12.46
C LYS A 59 9.22 4.31 -11.91
N ASP A 60 9.92 5.14 -11.13
CA ASP A 60 11.19 4.79 -10.50
C ASP A 60 11.02 3.58 -9.57
N PHE A 61 9.91 3.52 -8.82
CA PHE A 61 9.57 2.33 -8.03
C PHE A 61 9.39 1.09 -8.91
N GLY A 62 8.67 1.21 -10.04
CA GLY A 62 8.49 0.14 -11.01
C GLY A 62 9.79 -0.34 -11.66
N ALA A 63 10.74 0.56 -11.89
CA ALA A 63 12.06 0.24 -12.44
C ALA A 63 12.92 -0.62 -11.49
N ASN A 64 12.58 -0.67 -10.20
CA ASN A 64 13.29 -1.49 -9.20
C ASN A 64 12.77 -2.94 -9.12
N TYR A 65 11.79 -3.33 -9.92
CA TYR A 65 11.44 -4.75 -10.03
C TYR A 65 12.47 -5.52 -10.88
N PRO A 66 12.64 -6.83 -10.63
CA PRO A 66 13.42 -7.69 -11.53
C PRO A 66 12.89 -7.64 -12.97
N ASP A 67 13.79 -7.77 -13.95
CA ASP A 67 13.48 -7.64 -15.38
C ASP A 67 12.44 -8.65 -15.90
N ASP A 68 12.32 -9.83 -15.28
CA ASP A 68 11.42 -10.93 -15.71
C ASP A 68 10.25 -11.12 -14.72
N ILE A 69 9.43 -10.08 -14.51
CA ILE A 69 8.30 -10.10 -13.56
C ILE A 69 6.93 -9.95 -14.25
N THR A 70 5.94 -10.73 -13.81
CA THR A 70 4.53 -10.54 -14.20
C THR A 70 3.81 -9.66 -13.19
N LEU A 71 3.43 -8.44 -13.57
CA LEU A 71 2.59 -7.58 -12.73
C LEU A 71 1.12 -8.02 -12.79
N VAL A 72 0.56 -8.35 -11.64
CA VAL A 72 -0.88 -8.53 -11.45
C VAL A 72 -1.45 -7.17 -11.08
N HIS A 73 -2.26 -6.60 -11.99
CA HIS A 73 -2.65 -5.19 -11.98
C HIS A 73 -3.02 -4.65 -10.58
N PRO A 74 -2.39 -3.55 -10.12
CA PRO A 74 -2.71 -2.91 -8.84
C PRO A 74 -4.17 -2.48 -8.77
N ARG A 75 -4.74 -2.59 -7.56
CA ARG A 75 -6.14 -2.29 -7.28
C ARG A 75 -6.26 -0.90 -6.65
N GLY A 76 -7.33 -0.17 -6.96
CA GLY A 76 -7.77 0.98 -6.18
C GLY A 76 -8.99 1.66 -6.79
N GLU A 77 -9.81 2.30 -5.94
CA GLU A 77 -11.14 2.80 -6.36
C GLU A 77 -11.15 4.16 -7.07
N LYS A 78 -10.07 4.93 -6.94
CA LYS A 78 -10.00 6.30 -7.44
C LYS A 78 -8.98 6.34 -8.56
N GLU A 79 -9.22 7.24 -9.52
CA GLU A 79 -8.40 7.40 -10.74
C GLU A 79 -6.90 7.41 -10.42
N ARG A 80 -6.48 8.14 -9.39
CA ARG A 80 -5.08 8.22 -8.94
C ARG A 80 -4.44 6.88 -8.52
N HIS A 81 -5.23 5.94 -8.00
CA HIS A 81 -4.70 4.62 -7.63
C HIS A 81 -4.43 3.80 -8.90
N GLY A 82 -5.32 3.91 -9.90
CA GLY A 82 -5.12 3.36 -11.24
C GLY A 82 -3.89 3.98 -11.92
N GLN A 83 -3.77 5.32 -11.90
CA GLN A 83 -2.62 6.05 -12.46
C GLN A 83 -1.29 5.66 -11.79
N THR A 84 -1.24 5.56 -10.46
CA THR A 84 -0.04 5.09 -9.74
C THR A 84 0.35 3.71 -10.23
N GLY A 85 -0.65 2.84 -10.39
CA GLY A 85 -0.47 1.50 -10.91
C GLY A 85 0.05 1.43 -12.34
N GLU A 86 -0.54 2.21 -13.24
CA GLU A 86 -0.10 2.36 -14.62
C GLU A 86 1.33 2.91 -14.71
N ASP A 87 1.67 3.90 -13.88
CA ASP A 87 3.00 4.49 -13.87
C ASP A 87 4.06 3.48 -13.37
N ILE A 88 3.77 2.68 -12.32
CA ILE A 88 4.60 1.53 -11.91
C ILE A 88 4.79 0.54 -13.06
N VAL A 89 3.70 0.21 -13.77
CA VAL A 89 3.70 -0.66 -14.96
C VAL A 89 4.35 0.01 -16.18
N SER A 90 4.64 1.31 -16.18
CA SER A 90 5.37 1.95 -17.29
C SER A 90 6.88 2.00 -17.05
N GLY A 91 7.31 1.83 -15.79
CA GLY A 91 8.71 1.97 -15.38
C GLY A 91 9.58 0.71 -15.52
N SER A 92 9.01 -0.50 -15.70
CA SER A 92 9.81 -1.74 -15.85
C SER A 92 10.07 -2.11 -17.33
N HIS A 93 11.18 -2.82 -17.60
CA HIS A 93 11.74 -2.89 -18.96
C HIS A 93 11.24 -4.05 -19.84
N ARG A 94 10.46 -5.01 -19.33
CA ARG A 94 9.89 -6.12 -20.13
C ARG A 94 8.53 -6.57 -19.59
N PHE A 95 7.47 -5.94 -20.08
CA PHE A 95 6.11 -6.32 -19.71
C PHE A 95 5.48 -7.28 -20.72
N GLY A 96 4.92 -8.37 -20.20
CA GLY A 96 3.87 -9.12 -20.87
C GLY A 96 2.63 -9.12 -19.99
N PHE A 97 1.49 -8.65 -20.50
CA PHE A 97 0.22 -9.08 -19.92
C PHE A 97 0.08 -10.57 -20.22
N SER A 98 0.01 -11.41 -19.18
CA SER A 98 -0.31 -12.83 -19.37
C SER A 98 -1.73 -12.96 -19.90
N THR A 99 -1.87 -13.04 -21.22
CA THR A 99 -2.99 -13.75 -21.83
C THR A 99 -2.70 -15.23 -21.64
N SER A 100 -3.33 -15.81 -20.62
CA SER A 100 -3.28 -17.23 -20.27
C SER A 100 -3.22 -18.14 -21.51
N GLY A 101 -2.09 -18.80 -21.72
CA GLY A 101 -2.03 -20.01 -22.54
C GLY A 101 -2.62 -21.17 -21.74
N ASP A 102 -3.69 -21.75 -22.27
CA ASP A 102 -4.33 -22.99 -21.82
C ASP A 102 -5.01 -23.02 -20.44
N LEU A 103 -6.06 -22.22 -20.30
CA LEU A 103 -7.18 -22.54 -19.43
C LEU A 103 -8.49 -22.43 -20.21
N ARG A 104 -9.25 -23.53 -20.25
CA ARG A 104 -10.68 -23.49 -20.55
C ARG A 104 -11.33 -22.36 -19.74
N PRO A 105 -12.27 -21.61 -20.32
CA PRO A 105 -12.67 -20.30 -19.84
C PRO A 105 -13.35 -20.41 -18.47
N VAL A 106 -12.59 -20.20 -17.41
CA VAL A 106 -13.15 -19.62 -16.19
C VAL A 106 -12.93 -18.12 -16.37
N ALA A 107 -14.00 -17.44 -16.77
CA ALA A 107 -14.06 -16.03 -17.14
C ALA A 107 -12.97 -15.16 -16.49
N ALA A 108 -11.86 -14.99 -17.21
CA ALA A 108 -11.03 -13.81 -17.09
C ALA A 108 -11.91 -12.62 -17.49
N PRO A 109 -11.90 -11.49 -16.76
CA PRO A 109 -12.50 -10.27 -17.29
C PRO A 109 -11.71 -9.93 -18.56
N VAL A 110 -12.43 -9.97 -19.67
CA VAL A 110 -11.99 -9.67 -21.02
C VAL A 110 -11.37 -8.27 -21.06
N MET A 111 -10.04 -8.19 -21.21
CA MET A 111 -9.32 -6.94 -21.49
C MET A 111 -9.01 -6.76 -23.00
N SER A 112 -9.80 -7.36 -23.90
CA SER A 112 -9.58 -7.20 -25.35
C SER A 112 -10.29 -5.98 -25.98
N GLN A 113 -10.82 -5.03 -25.20
CA GLN A 113 -11.46 -3.82 -25.74
C GLN A 113 -11.29 -2.60 -24.82
N VAL A 114 -10.05 -2.24 -24.51
CA VAL A 114 -9.78 -1.03 -23.72
C VAL A 114 -8.87 -0.12 -24.53
N GLU A 115 -9.38 1.04 -24.97
CA GLU A 115 -8.57 2.06 -25.60
C GLU A 115 -7.45 2.52 -24.63
N PRO A 116 -6.26 2.87 -25.15
CA PRO A 116 -5.20 3.46 -24.32
C PRO A 116 -5.76 4.63 -23.51
N GLY A 117 -5.67 4.55 -22.18
CA GLY A 117 -6.20 5.58 -21.26
C GLY A 117 -7.59 5.31 -20.66
N THR A 118 -8.15 4.09 -20.78
CA THR A 118 -9.41 3.73 -20.09
C THR A 118 -9.35 2.42 -19.31
N VAL A 119 -8.40 2.25 -18.38
CA VAL A 119 -8.37 1.05 -17.52
C VAL A 119 -9.63 0.97 -16.64
N LYS A 120 -10.61 0.14 -17.06
CA LYS A 120 -11.74 -0.26 -16.23
C LYS A 120 -11.25 -1.31 -15.22
N GLY A 121 -11.05 -0.86 -13.98
CA GLY A 121 -10.64 -1.71 -12.87
C GLY A 121 -11.58 -2.92 -12.66
N ALA A 122 -11.00 -4.12 -12.55
CA ALA A 122 -11.72 -5.31 -12.14
C ALA A 122 -11.94 -5.26 -10.62
N ARG A 123 -13.15 -4.87 -10.21
CA ARG A 123 -13.59 -4.75 -8.81
C ARG A 123 -13.60 -6.12 -8.12
N ARG A 124 -12.61 -6.40 -7.27
CA ARG A 124 -12.65 -7.52 -6.30
C ARG A 124 -11.96 -7.10 -4.99
N GLY A 125 -12.74 -6.46 -4.12
CA GLY A 125 -12.37 -5.94 -2.80
C GLY A 125 -13.47 -4.96 -2.35
N LEU A 126 -13.75 -4.87 -1.05
CA LEU A 126 -14.58 -3.79 -0.50
C LEU A 126 -13.64 -2.58 -0.47
N GLY A 127 -13.68 -1.75 -1.51
CA GLY A 127 -12.88 -0.55 -1.46
C GLY A 127 -13.50 0.38 -0.44
N LEU A 128 -12.75 0.58 0.65
CA LEU A 128 -13.18 1.38 1.77
C LEU A 128 -12.33 2.64 1.75
N ASP A 129 -12.96 3.76 1.36
CA ASP A 129 -12.44 5.10 1.63
C ASP A 129 -12.61 5.43 3.12
N TYR A 130 -12.02 6.53 3.60
CA TYR A 130 -12.11 6.90 5.01
C TYR A 130 -13.54 7.00 5.57
N LYS A 131 -14.52 7.29 4.71
CA LYS A 131 -15.93 7.40 5.10
C LYS A 131 -16.57 6.03 5.26
N THR A 132 -16.22 5.09 4.39
CA THR A 132 -16.73 3.72 4.38
C THR A 132 -15.93 2.80 5.30
N SER A 133 -14.69 3.16 5.63
CA SER A 133 -13.87 2.54 6.67
C SER A 133 -14.29 2.94 8.09
N GLY A 134 -15.39 3.68 8.27
CA GLY A 134 -15.94 3.97 9.58
C GLY A 134 -15.18 5.05 10.37
N MET A 135 -14.30 5.85 9.75
CA MET A 135 -13.74 7.01 10.45
C MET A 135 -14.85 8.03 10.72
N SER A 136 -14.86 8.57 11.94
CA SER A 136 -15.84 9.58 12.32
C SER A 136 -15.65 10.86 11.49
N MET A 137 -16.76 11.51 11.13
CA MET A 137 -16.71 12.81 10.44
C MET A 137 -16.01 13.88 11.28
N GLU A 138 -16.03 13.74 12.60
CA GLU A 138 -15.31 14.61 13.54
C GLU A 138 -13.80 14.44 13.40
N LEU A 139 -13.29 13.20 13.41
CA LEU A 139 -11.88 12.93 13.18
C LEU A 139 -11.43 13.42 11.81
N LEU A 140 -12.22 13.19 10.76
CA LEU A 140 -11.91 13.71 9.43
C LEU A 140 -11.84 15.24 9.38
N ARG A 141 -12.68 15.92 10.17
CA ARG A 141 -12.62 17.38 10.29
C ARG A 141 -11.35 17.81 11.03
N ARG A 142 -11.06 17.18 12.17
CA ARG A 142 -9.87 17.44 12.99
C ARG A 142 -8.58 17.24 12.21
N VAL A 143 -8.45 16.13 11.48
CA VAL A 143 -7.30 15.85 10.59
C VAL A 143 -7.16 16.93 9.51
N LYS A 144 -8.27 17.35 8.88
CA LYS A 144 -8.24 18.43 7.87
C LYS A 144 -7.81 19.77 8.48
N ASP A 145 -8.26 20.07 9.69
CA ASP A 145 -7.88 21.28 10.41
C ASP A 145 -6.39 21.27 10.78
N VAL A 146 -5.85 20.13 11.24
CA VAL A 146 -4.42 19.95 11.49
C VAL A 146 -3.61 20.17 10.21
N ILE A 147 -4.00 19.54 9.10
CA ILE A 147 -3.32 19.71 7.80
C ILE A 147 -3.33 21.18 7.38
N LYS A 148 -4.47 21.87 7.51
CA LYS A 148 -4.59 23.29 7.16
C LYS A 148 -3.68 24.16 8.03
N ASN A 149 -3.71 23.95 9.34
CA ASN A 149 -2.91 24.72 10.29
C ASN A 149 -1.42 24.50 10.06
N GLU A 150 -1.01 23.25 9.79
CA GLU A 150 0.39 22.93 9.51
C GLU A 150 0.84 23.52 8.17
N LEU A 151 0.01 23.46 7.14
CA LEU A 151 0.29 24.11 5.86
C LEU A 151 0.47 25.63 6.04
N ASN A 152 -0.39 26.28 6.82
CA ASN A 152 -0.25 27.71 7.13
C ASN A 152 1.08 28.02 7.81
N LYS A 153 1.51 27.20 8.79
CA LYS A 153 2.81 27.39 9.46
C LYS A 153 3.97 27.23 8.47
N ILE A 154 3.95 26.17 7.67
CA ILE A 154 4.97 25.91 6.65
C ILE A 154 5.08 27.11 5.71
N VAL A 155 3.96 27.56 5.13
CA VAL A 155 3.96 28.69 4.18
C VAL A 155 4.39 30.00 4.85
N SER A 156 3.96 30.25 6.09
CA SER A 156 4.37 31.46 6.83
C SER A 156 5.86 31.49 7.17
N SER A 157 6.50 30.32 7.26
CA SER A 157 7.95 30.21 7.50
C SER A 157 8.81 30.34 6.24
N LEU A 158 8.18 30.39 5.05
CA LEU A 158 8.89 30.58 3.79
C LEU A 158 9.41 32.03 3.68
N THR A 159 10.48 32.20 2.89
CA THR A 159 10.97 33.54 2.51
C THR A 159 9.90 34.31 1.73
N PRO A 160 9.91 35.66 1.73
CA PRO A 160 8.96 36.46 0.95
C PRO A 160 8.88 36.04 -0.52
N GLU A 161 10.02 35.77 -1.15
CA GLU A 161 10.10 35.32 -2.55
C GLU A 161 9.42 33.96 -2.74
N GLN A 162 9.60 33.03 -1.81
CA GLN A 162 8.94 31.71 -1.85
C GLN A 162 7.43 31.80 -1.59
N GLN A 163 6.99 32.74 -0.75
CA GLN A 163 5.56 33.01 -0.53
C GLN A 163 4.92 33.59 -1.79
N GLU A 164 5.61 34.51 -2.48
CA GLU A 164 5.18 35.05 -3.77
C GLU A 164 5.08 33.94 -4.83
N GLU A 165 6.06 33.03 -4.90
CA GLU A 165 5.97 31.86 -5.77
C GLU A 165 4.80 30.95 -5.39
N PHE A 166 4.56 30.71 -4.10
CA PHE A 166 3.48 29.82 -3.64
C PHE A 166 2.10 30.27 -4.14
N ILE A 167 1.81 31.58 -4.10
CA ILE A 167 0.50 32.14 -4.45
C ILE A 167 0.24 32.21 -5.96
N LYS A 168 1.27 32.06 -6.80
CA LYS A 168 1.11 32.07 -8.26
C LYS A 168 0.26 30.89 -8.74
N PRO A 169 -0.80 31.10 -9.53
CA PRO A 169 -1.69 30.02 -9.97
C PRO A 169 -0.97 28.83 -10.63
N GLU A 170 0.08 29.10 -11.40
CA GLU A 170 0.90 28.12 -12.12
C GLU A 170 1.72 27.20 -11.22
N ASN A 171 2.03 27.59 -9.99
CA ASN A 171 2.93 26.87 -9.08
C ASN A 171 2.24 25.75 -8.28
N LYS A 172 1.42 24.95 -8.96
CA LYS A 172 0.67 23.82 -8.37
C LYS A 172 1.58 22.77 -7.74
N GLU A 173 2.71 22.45 -8.37
CA GLU A 173 3.68 21.47 -7.87
C GLU A 173 4.32 21.91 -6.54
N LEU A 174 4.61 23.22 -6.41
CA LEU A 174 5.14 23.79 -5.18
C LEU A 174 4.12 23.67 -4.04
N ARG A 175 2.84 23.98 -4.32
CA ARG A 175 1.76 23.81 -3.34
C ARG A 175 1.58 22.34 -2.95
N ALA A 176 1.61 21.43 -3.92
CA ALA A 176 1.50 20.00 -3.66
C ALA A 176 2.62 19.49 -2.75
N LYS A 177 3.87 19.96 -2.95
CA LYS A 177 5.01 19.64 -2.08
C LYS A 177 4.78 20.05 -0.63
N TYR A 178 4.33 21.28 -0.37
CA TYR A 178 4.09 21.72 1.02
C TYR A 178 2.86 21.06 1.63
N ARG A 179 1.83 20.78 0.83
CA ARG A 179 0.66 20.02 1.26
C ARG A 179 1.02 18.61 1.68
N GLU A 180 1.90 17.94 0.94
CA GLU A 180 2.43 16.62 1.29
C GLU A 180 3.12 16.64 2.67
N GLN A 181 3.93 17.66 2.95
CA GLN A 181 4.56 17.83 4.26
C GLN A 181 3.51 17.99 5.37
N ALA A 182 2.49 18.84 5.14
CA ALA A 182 1.40 19.04 6.10
C ALA A 182 0.53 17.78 6.31
N GLN A 183 0.43 16.90 5.31
CA GLN A 183 -0.29 15.63 5.44
C GLN A 183 0.32 14.71 6.48
N ILE A 184 1.64 14.77 6.72
CA ILE A 184 2.29 13.96 7.75
C ILE A 184 1.71 14.29 9.14
N ALA A 185 1.51 15.57 9.45
CA ALA A 185 0.90 15.97 10.71
C ALA A 185 -0.55 15.47 10.84
N GLY A 186 -1.33 15.54 9.76
CA GLY A 186 -2.68 14.99 9.73
C GLY A 186 -2.73 13.47 9.89
N LEU A 187 -1.75 12.74 9.37
CA LEU A 187 -1.63 11.30 9.57
C LEU A 187 -1.25 10.96 11.01
N LYS A 188 -0.34 11.72 11.65
CA LYS A 188 -0.02 11.56 13.08
C LYS A 188 -1.27 11.76 13.93
N GLU A 189 -2.02 12.84 13.71
CA GLU A 189 -3.30 13.10 14.38
C GLU A 189 -4.30 11.94 14.20
N ALA A 190 -4.37 11.36 13.01
CA ALA A 190 -5.24 10.21 12.77
C ALA A 190 -4.80 8.96 13.53
N MET A 191 -3.49 8.77 13.76
CA MET A 191 -2.92 7.62 14.45
C MET A 191 -3.08 7.66 15.98
N GLU A 192 -3.28 8.84 16.55
CA GLU A 192 -3.59 9.03 17.97
C GLU A 192 -5.00 8.55 18.33
N ASP A 193 -5.89 8.44 17.33
CA ASP A 193 -7.22 7.88 17.50
C ASP A 193 -7.16 6.35 17.33
N ASP A 194 -7.04 5.64 18.45
CA ASP A 194 -6.89 4.18 18.47
C ASP A 194 -8.08 3.45 17.83
N GLU A 195 -9.30 3.97 17.95
CA GLU A 195 -10.48 3.35 17.33
C GLU A 195 -10.38 3.47 15.80
N ALA A 196 -10.15 4.68 15.29
CA ALA A 196 -10.03 4.89 13.86
C ALA A 196 -8.82 4.17 13.25
N THR A 197 -7.70 4.15 13.97
CA THR A 197 -6.49 3.43 13.56
C THR A 197 -6.71 1.93 13.55
N GLY A 198 -7.43 1.40 14.55
CA GLY A 198 -7.85 0.01 14.61
C GLY A 198 -8.71 -0.38 13.40
N ILE A 199 -9.71 0.43 13.05
CA ILE A 199 -10.56 0.14 11.89
C ILE A 199 -9.77 0.27 10.58
N ALA A 200 -8.84 1.22 10.48
CA ALA A 200 -7.94 1.30 9.32
C ALA A 200 -7.07 0.05 9.18
N ALA A 201 -6.53 -0.46 10.30
CA ALA A 201 -5.75 -1.70 10.33
C ALA A 201 -6.57 -2.93 9.94
N GLU A 202 -7.82 -3.03 10.42
CA GLU A 202 -8.77 -4.09 10.04
C GLU A 202 -8.95 -4.15 8.51
N ASN A 203 -9.05 -3.00 7.85
CA ASN A 203 -9.24 -2.89 6.41
C ASN A 203 -7.99 -3.24 5.60
N GLU A 204 -6.83 -2.70 6.00
CA GLU A 204 -5.56 -3.04 5.35
C GLU A 204 -5.26 -4.53 5.49
N ALA A 205 -5.59 -5.13 6.65
CA ALA A 205 -5.51 -6.58 6.85
C ALA A 205 -6.45 -7.36 5.93
N LEU A 206 -7.71 -6.93 5.77
CA LEU A 206 -8.67 -7.59 4.88
C LEU A 206 -8.23 -7.54 3.41
N GLU A 207 -7.74 -6.39 2.95
CA GLU A 207 -7.20 -6.23 1.60
C GLU A 207 -5.94 -7.09 1.39
N LEU A 208 -5.03 -7.12 2.36
CA LEU A 208 -3.88 -8.03 2.34
C LEU A 208 -4.34 -9.49 2.24
N MET A 209 -5.36 -9.92 3.01
CA MET A 209 -5.90 -11.27 2.92
C MET A 209 -6.54 -11.57 1.55
N HIS A 210 -7.19 -10.59 0.91
CA HIS A 210 -7.67 -10.75 -0.47
C HIS A 210 -6.54 -10.90 -1.48
N ILE A 211 -5.43 -10.19 -1.29
CA ILE A 211 -4.23 -10.33 -2.10
C ILE A 211 -3.60 -11.72 -1.88
N MET A 212 -3.53 -12.19 -0.64
CA MET A 212 -3.03 -13.54 -0.34
C MET A 212 -3.91 -14.62 -0.99
N LYS A 213 -5.25 -14.46 -0.98
CA LYS A 213 -6.17 -15.36 -1.72
C LYS A 213 -5.87 -15.35 -3.22
N LEU A 214 -5.53 -14.19 -3.80
CA LEU A 214 -5.15 -14.07 -5.22
C LEU A 214 -3.82 -14.78 -5.50
N PHE A 215 -2.80 -14.53 -4.67
CA PHE A 215 -1.51 -15.20 -4.72
C PHE A 215 -1.67 -16.73 -4.73
N ARG A 216 -2.51 -17.29 -3.83
CA ARG A 216 -2.78 -18.74 -3.80
C ARG A 216 -3.43 -19.28 -5.08
N ARG A 217 -4.28 -18.49 -5.73
CA ARG A 217 -5.10 -18.90 -6.89
C ARG A 217 -4.40 -18.70 -8.23
N GLY A 218 -3.49 -17.73 -8.33
CA GLY A 218 -3.24 -17.03 -9.59
C GLY A 218 -1.86 -17.15 -10.23
N VAL A 219 -0.84 -17.69 -9.56
CA VAL A 219 0.52 -17.72 -10.15
C VAL A 219 0.82 -19.11 -10.70
N LYS A 220 0.46 -19.33 -11.97
CA LYS A 220 0.94 -20.49 -12.75
C LYS A 220 2.12 -20.03 -13.60
N VAL A 221 3.31 -20.56 -13.29
CA VAL A 221 4.49 -20.77 -14.16
C VAL A 221 4.53 -19.79 -15.34
N ASP A 222 5.06 -18.58 -15.15
CA ASP A 222 6.51 -18.37 -15.15
C ASP A 222 7.04 -17.49 -13.99
N LYS A 223 7.74 -18.19 -13.09
CA LYS A 223 8.72 -17.84 -12.04
C LYS A 223 8.53 -16.63 -11.11
N VAL A 224 8.16 -15.43 -11.56
CA VAL A 224 8.16 -14.23 -10.70
C VAL A 224 6.97 -13.31 -10.99
N ALA A 225 6.19 -12.97 -9.97
CA ALA A 225 5.05 -12.05 -10.08
C ALA A 225 5.14 -10.89 -9.08
N ALA A 226 4.48 -9.76 -9.36
CA ALA A 226 4.23 -8.71 -8.36
C ALA A 226 2.73 -8.38 -8.27
N ILE A 227 2.25 -8.16 -7.06
CA ILE A 227 0.90 -7.69 -6.74
C ILE A 227 1.04 -6.38 -5.94
N PRO A 228 1.24 -5.23 -6.61
CA PRO A 228 1.26 -3.96 -5.91
C PRO A 228 -0.14 -3.64 -5.36
N ASN A 229 -0.24 -3.44 -4.05
CA ASN A 229 -1.42 -2.88 -3.40
C ASN A 229 -1.24 -1.36 -3.30
N VAL A 230 -2.00 -0.60 -4.07
CA VAL A 230 -2.01 0.85 -3.96
C VAL A 230 -3.16 1.22 -3.04
N GLY A 231 -2.83 1.50 -1.78
CA GLY A 231 -3.83 1.75 -0.73
C GLY A 231 -4.89 2.77 -1.15
N SER A 232 -6.16 2.49 -0.84
CA SER A 232 -7.32 3.30 -1.26
C SER A 232 -7.44 4.66 -0.54
N GLY A 233 -6.47 5.00 0.30
CA GLY A 233 -6.44 6.20 1.12
C GLY A 233 -6.08 5.93 2.57
N MET A 234 -6.15 4.69 3.04
CA MET A 234 -5.62 4.31 4.36
C MET A 234 -4.13 3.98 4.25
N PHE A 235 -3.40 4.33 5.32
CA PHE A 235 -1.95 4.25 5.35
C PHE A 235 -1.53 2.89 5.94
N ALA A 236 -0.52 2.25 5.35
CA ALA A 236 -0.07 0.91 5.74
C ALA A 236 0.40 0.86 7.20
N GLU A 237 0.83 2.01 7.76
CA GLU A 237 1.23 2.14 9.16
C GLU A 237 0.10 1.81 10.13
N SER A 238 -1.17 1.91 9.71
CA SER A 238 -2.29 1.46 10.55
C SER A 238 -2.20 -0.05 10.82
N LEU A 239 -1.94 -0.87 9.79
CA LEU A 239 -1.67 -2.29 9.95
C LEU A 239 -0.40 -2.54 10.78
N PHE A 240 0.67 -1.79 10.49
CA PHE A 240 1.95 -1.97 11.19
C PHE A 240 1.85 -1.70 12.69
N LYS A 241 1.00 -0.75 13.12
CA LYS A 241 0.78 -0.42 14.53
C LYS A 241 0.39 -1.64 15.36
N TYR A 242 -0.29 -2.61 14.74
CA TYR A 242 -0.76 -3.81 15.43
C TYR A 242 -0.03 -5.09 15.04
N ALA A 243 0.50 -5.18 13.82
CA ALA A 243 0.99 -6.45 13.27
C ALA A 243 2.45 -6.44 12.83
N LEU A 244 3.15 -5.29 12.80
CA LEU A 244 4.57 -5.29 12.46
C LEU A 244 5.38 -5.83 13.64
N VAL A 245 6.18 -6.85 13.40
CA VAL A 245 7.12 -7.38 14.38
C VAL A 245 8.53 -6.92 14.02
N VAL A 246 9.21 -6.37 15.02
CA VAL A 246 10.62 -5.99 14.95
C VAL A 246 11.38 -6.84 15.96
N GLU A 247 12.27 -7.69 15.47
CA GLU A 247 13.13 -8.56 16.25
C GLU A 247 14.58 -8.07 16.16
N ASP A 248 15.17 -7.74 17.30
CA ASP A 248 16.60 -7.42 17.39
C ASP A 248 17.41 -8.72 17.26
N LEU A 249 18.34 -8.77 16.29
CA LEU A 249 19.09 -10.00 16.01
C LEU A 249 20.22 -10.27 17.02
N GLU A 250 20.66 -9.25 17.76
CA GLU A 250 21.71 -9.40 18.78
C GLU A 250 21.12 -9.86 20.11
N THR A 251 20.00 -9.27 20.52
CA THR A 251 19.39 -9.57 21.83
C THR A 251 18.28 -10.62 21.76
N GLY A 252 17.68 -10.81 20.58
CA GLY A 252 16.48 -11.64 20.39
C GLY A 252 15.19 -10.99 20.91
N GLU A 253 15.24 -9.73 21.34
CA GLU A 253 14.07 -8.99 21.82
C GLU A 253 13.08 -8.75 20.67
N LYS A 254 11.79 -8.94 20.94
CA LYS A 254 10.71 -8.79 19.95
C LYS A 254 9.72 -7.74 20.42
N LYS A 255 9.48 -6.73 19.58
CA LYS A 255 8.37 -5.79 19.72
C LYS A 255 7.35 -6.06 18.62
N VAL A 256 6.08 -6.19 19.01
CA VAL A 256 4.94 -6.24 18.07
C VAL A 256 4.24 -4.90 18.12
N GLY A 257 4.02 -4.30 16.96
CA GLY A 257 3.48 -2.95 16.84
C GLY A 257 4.48 -1.87 17.22
N PHE A 258 3.96 -0.65 17.33
CA PHE A 258 4.67 0.52 17.81
C PHE A 258 3.67 1.50 18.42
N ASP A 259 4.17 2.43 19.24
CA ASP A 259 3.36 3.44 19.89
C ASP A 259 3.45 4.76 19.12
N ASP A 260 4.65 5.09 18.61
CA ASP A 260 4.92 6.20 17.69
C ASP A 260 5.42 5.71 16.33
N VAL A 261 4.89 6.26 15.25
CA VAL A 261 5.30 5.94 13.88
C VAL A 261 6.77 6.28 13.61
N ASP A 262 7.36 7.20 14.38
CA ASP A 262 8.78 7.51 14.27
C ASP A 262 9.67 6.34 14.75
N GLU A 263 9.15 5.42 15.57
CA GLU A 263 9.85 4.18 15.97
C GLU A 263 10.13 3.23 14.81
N ILE A 264 9.42 3.41 13.70
CA ILE A 264 9.60 2.62 12.47
C ILE A 264 10.16 3.47 11.33
N GLY A 265 10.74 4.63 11.62
CA GLY A 265 11.28 5.56 10.62
C GLY A 265 10.25 6.47 9.96
N GLY A 266 9.06 6.60 10.53
CA GLY A 266 7.98 7.46 10.04
C GLY A 266 7.06 6.79 9.01
N PHE A 267 6.21 7.61 8.38
CA PHE A 267 5.30 7.15 7.34
C PHE A 267 6.03 6.76 6.05
N THR A 268 5.51 5.75 5.37
CA THR A 268 5.95 5.31 4.05
C THR A 268 5.93 6.51 3.11
N LYS A 269 7.09 6.78 2.52
CA LYS A 269 7.26 7.80 1.47
C LYS A 269 6.45 7.42 0.24
N GLN A 270 6.25 8.39 -0.64
CA GLN A 270 5.55 8.14 -1.89
C GLN A 270 6.34 7.18 -2.77
N ALA A 271 5.63 6.29 -3.47
CA ALA A 271 6.24 5.30 -4.32
C ALA A 271 7.33 4.46 -3.61
N THR A 272 7.16 4.23 -2.31
CA THR A 272 7.86 3.18 -1.58
C THR A 272 6.84 2.24 -0.95
N ALA A 273 7.30 1.07 -0.56
CA ALA A 273 6.44 0.02 -0.03
C ALA A 273 7.10 -0.73 1.12
N PHE A 274 6.25 -1.36 1.93
CA PHE A 274 6.64 -2.56 2.66
C PHE A 274 6.38 -3.76 1.75
N ARG A 275 7.45 -4.44 1.37
CA ARG A 275 7.47 -5.54 0.41
C ARG A 275 7.50 -6.87 1.14
N ILE A 276 6.51 -7.70 0.84
CA ILE A 276 6.42 -9.09 1.27
C ILE A 276 6.82 -9.97 0.08
N ILE A 277 7.90 -10.72 0.21
CA ILE A 277 8.40 -11.64 -0.82
C ILE A 277 7.95 -13.05 -0.43
N ALA A 278 6.94 -13.55 -1.12
CA ALA A 278 6.41 -14.90 -0.93
C ALA A 278 7.15 -15.88 -1.86
N LYS A 279 7.91 -16.81 -1.27
CA LYS A 279 8.64 -17.88 -1.97
C LYS A 279 7.90 -19.20 -1.76
N ARG A 280 7.14 -19.62 -2.76
CA ARG A 280 6.31 -20.83 -2.71
C ARG A 280 7.04 -22.03 -3.29
N ASP A 281 7.11 -23.10 -2.52
CA ASP A 281 7.62 -24.41 -2.91
C ASP A 281 6.56 -25.17 -3.73
N LEU A 282 6.79 -25.28 -5.04
CA LEU A 282 5.87 -25.93 -5.97
C LEU A 282 5.93 -27.46 -5.88
N SER A 283 6.99 -28.03 -5.29
CA SER A 283 7.17 -29.49 -5.18
C SER A 283 6.17 -30.13 -4.21
N LYS A 284 5.61 -29.34 -3.27
CA LYS A 284 4.62 -29.76 -2.27
C LYS A 284 3.19 -29.87 -2.81
N GLY A 285 2.98 -29.59 -4.11
CA GLY A 285 1.67 -29.65 -4.75
C GLY A 285 0.79 -28.42 -4.49
N LEU A 286 -0.18 -28.19 -5.38
CA LEU A 286 -1.12 -27.06 -5.34
C LEU A 286 -2.44 -27.41 -4.61
N GLU A 287 -2.46 -28.51 -3.86
CA GLU A 287 -3.71 -29.11 -3.37
C GLU A 287 -4.36 -28.28 -2.25
N ASN A 288 -3.56 -27.64 -1.40
CA ASN A 288 -4.07 -26.71 -0.40
C ASN A 288 -4.20 -25.30 -1.01
N LYS A 289 -5.43 -24.83 -1.26
CA LYS A 289 -5.68 -23.46 -1.75
C LYS A 289 -6.05 -22.48 -0.64
N ASP A 290 -6.14 -22.98 0.59
CA ASP A 290 -6.60 -22.21 1.75
C ASP A 290 -5.44 -21.47 2.42
N LEU A 291 -5.77 -20.38 3.12
CA LEU A 291 -4.80 -19.50 3.78
C LEU A 291 -4.35 -20.01 5.16
N GLU A 292 -5.00 -21.02 5.70
CA GLU A 292 -4.61 -21.65 6.98
C GLU A 292 -3.26 -22.36 6.86
N HIS A 293 -2.99 -22.99 5.72
CA HIS A 293 -1.78 -23.79 5.47
C HIS A 293 -0.71 -23.05 4.66
N LEU A 294 -0.75 -21.72 4.71
CA LEU A 294 0.10 -20.86 3.89
C LEU A 294 1.60 -21.09 4.18
N GLU A 295 1.96 -21.27 5.44
CA GLU A 295 3.36 -21.43 5.87
C GLU A 295 3.91 -22.84 5.61
N ASP A 296 3.05 -23.80 5.26
CA ASP A 296 3.45 -25.18 4.97
C ASP A 296 4.23 -25.27 3.64
N ASP A 297 3.88 -24.43 2.67
CA ASP A 297 4.48 -24.40 1.32
C ASP A 297 5.05 -23.03 0.93
N THR A 298 4.91 -21.99 1.74
CA THR A 298 5.36 -20.63 1.40
C THR A 298 6.26 -20.06 2.50
N ARG A 299 7.47 -19.64 2.11
CA ARG A 299 8.38 -18.85 2.96
C ARG A 299 8.21 -17.37 2.66
N PHE A 300 8.23 -16.52 3.69
CA PHE A 300 8.11 -15.07 3.54
C PHE A 300 9.40 -14.35 3.93
N GLU A 301 9.81 -13.42 3.10
CA GLU A 301 10.81 -12.41 3.42
C GLU A 301 10.15 -11.03 3.37
N TYR A 302 10.67 -10.08 4.14
CA TYR A 302 10.07 -8.77 4.29
C TYR A 302 11.15 -7.68 4.21
N GLN A 303 10.83 -6.58 3.56
CA GLN A 303 11.73 -5.42 3.52
C GLN A 303 10.96 -4.12 3.30
N PHE A 304 11.49 -3.02 3.83
CA PHE A 304 11.10 -1.69 3.38
C PHE A 304 11.89 -1.35 2.10
N THR A 305 11.21 -0.83 1.08
CA THR A 305 11.89 -0.41 -0.16
C THR A 305 12.43 1.02 -0.08
N ASP A 306 12.07 1.79 0.95
CA ASP A 306 12.69 3.08 1.25
C ASP A 306 14.09 2.85 1.84
N PRO A 307 15.19 3.29 1.19
CA PRO A 307 16.54 3.05 1.67
C PRO A 307 16.82 3.61 3.07
N GLU A 308 16.27 4.78 3.41
CA GLU A 308 16.48 5.37 4.74
C GLU A 308 15.81 4.53 5.83
N ARG A 309 14.60 4.05 5.54
CA ARG A 309 13.86 3.16 6.45
C ARG A 309 14.50 1.78 6.52
N ALA A 310 15.04 1.27 5.42
CA ALA A 310 15.78 0.01 5.40
C ALA A 310 17.05 0.09 6.27
N GLU A 311 17.80 1.19 6.20
CA GLU A 311 18.99 1.40 7.04
C GLU A 311 18.60 1.51 8.53
N PHE A 312 17.47 2.13 8.86
CA PHE A 312 16.94 2.20 10.24
C PHE A 312 16.74 0.82 10.88
N PHE A 313 16.43 -0.22 10.07
CA PHE A 313 16.23 -1.60 10.52
C PHE A 313 17.46 -2.50 10.35
N LYS A 314 18.64 -1.95 10.07
CA LYS A 314 19.87 -2.74 9.99
C LYS A 314 20.15 -3.44 11.31
N GLY A 315 20.47 -4.73 11.25
CA GLY A 315 20.64 -5.57 12.45
C GLY A 315 19.32 -6.04 13.08
N LYS A 316 18.17 -5.69 12.49
CA LYS A 316 16.85 -6.13 12.94
C LYS A 316 16.19 -6.97 11.85
N LYS A 317 15.34 -7.90 12.28
CA LYS A 317 14.44 -8.63 11.40
C LYS A 317 13.04 -8.03 11.54
N VAL A 318 12.46 -7.65 10.41
CA VAL A 318 11.09 -7.15 10.34
C VAL A 318 10.19 -8.17 9.66
N TYR A 319 8.98 -8.37 10.17
CA TYR A 319 7.97 -9.25 9.57
C TYR A 319 6.56 -8.88 10.03
N LEU A 320 5.52 -9.48 9.45
CA LEU A 320 4.15 -9.34 9.94
C LEU A 320 3.75 -10.53 10.80
N ASP A 321 3.08 -10.26 11.92
CA ASP A 321 2.34 -11.24 12.69
C ASP A 321 1.07 -11.66 11.93
N TRP A 322 1.14 -12.79 11.23
CA TRP A 322 0.04 -13.29 10.41
C TRP A 322 -1.20 -13.66 11.22
N ASP A 323 -1.05 -14.08 12.47
CA ASP A 323 -2.20 -14.36 13.33
C ASP A 323 -2.92 -13.07 13.66
N LYS A 324 -2.17 -11.99 13.90
CA LYS A 324 -2.76 -10.67 14.10
C LYS A 324 -3.40 -10.10 12.84
N VAL A 325 -2.77 -10.27 11.68
CA VAL A 325 -3.36 -9.93 10.37
C VAL A 325 -4.69 -10.67 10.17
N ARG A 326 -4.73 -11.98 10.44
CA ARG A 326 -5.96 -12.79 10.32
C ARG A 326 -7.04 -12.34 11.30
N GLU A 327 -6.69 -12.02 12.55
CA GLU A 327 -7.63 -11.49 13.54
C GLU A 327 -8.26 -10.18 13.08
N LEU A 328 -7.44 -9.23 12.62
CA LEU A 328 -7.88 -7.93 12.10
C LEU A 328 -8.78 -8.09 10.87
N ALA A 329 -8.41 -8.95 9.92
CA ALA A 329 -9.22 -9.22 8.74
C ALA A 329 -10.58 -9.83 9.10
N LYS A 330 -10.64 -10.74 10.07
CA LYS A 330 -11.92 -11.32 10.56
C LYS A 330 -12.81 -10.24 11.19
N LYS A 331 -12.23 -9.30 11.94
CA LYS A 331 -12.97 -8.16 12.50
C LYS A 331 -13.57 -7.28 11.40
N ALA A 332 -12.80 -6.97 10.34
CA ALA A 332 -13.31 -6.27 9.17
C ALA A 332 -14.47 -7.04 8.50
N GLU A 333 -14.32 -8.35 8.27
CA GLU A 333 -15.39 -9.17 7.64
C GLU A 333 -16.70 -9.10 8.44
N VAL A 334 -16.64 -9.06 9.78
CA VAL A 334 -17.82 -8.89 10.63
C VAL A 334 -18.38 -7.47 10.53
N ARG A 335 -17.50 -6.45 10.61
CA ARG A 335 -17.90 -5.03 10.59
C ARG A 335 -18.54 -4.61 9.27
N PHE A 336 -18.00 -5.09 8.16
CA PHE A 336 -18.44 -4.73 6.80
C PHE A 336 -19.35 -5.78 6.17
N LYS A 337 -19.83 -6.75 6.96
CA LYS A 337 -20.85 -7.68 6.48
C LYS A 337 -22.08 -6.85 6.08
N PRO A 338 -22.63 -7.03 4.86
CA PRO A 338 -23.88 -6.40 4.49
C PRO A 338 -24.91 -6.72 5.58
N GLN A 339 -25.49 -5.70 6.20
CA GLN A 339 -26.67 -5.92 7.01
C GLN A 339 -27.72 -6.40 6.02
N ASP A 340 -28.14 -7.67 6.17
CA ASP A 340 -29.23 -8.23 5.38
C ASP A 340 -30.39 -7.22 5.42
N GLU A 341 -30.85 -6.80 4.24
CA GLU A 341 -32.05 -5.99 4.11
C GLU A 341 -33.15 -6.68 4.92
N GLU A 342 -33.66 -6.01 5.96
CA GLU A 342 -34.89 -6.45 6.59
C GLU A 342 -35.92 -6.67 5.48
N PRO A 343 -36.55 -7.85 5.40
CA PRO A 343 -37.56 -8.10 4.38
C PRO A 343 -38.67 -7.06 4.57
N LYS A 344 -38.82 -6.19 3.57
CA LYS A 344 -39.90 -5.20 3.51
C LYS A 344 -41.27 -5.84 3.50
#